data_AF-A0A953HA40-F1
#
_entry.id   AF-A0A953HA40-F1
#
_cell.length_a   1.000
_cell.length_b   1.000
_cell.length_c   1.000
_cell.angle_alpha   90.00
_cell.angle_beta   90.00
_cell.angle_gamma   90.00
#
_symmetry.space_group_name_H-M   'P 1'
#
loop_
_entity.id
_entity.type
_entity.pdbx_description
1 polymer ?
#
loop_
_entity_poly.entity_id
_entity_poly.type
_entity_poly.pdbx_seq_one_letter_code
_entity_poly.pdbx_strand_id
1 'polypeptide(L)'
;MGKAYARGPTRLVFEEKDPRGYAEFHDQLLQHDTQGSVLTMRGVQRERPSLFELEAGFRAMKLPTLVLCGDEDDPTLEPGLFLKRTIATSALQVLPRCGHTMNIEDPDAFNRAVLEFVTWVDAGRWWERNPETMKGGIIR
;
A
#
# COMPACT_ATOMS: atom_id res chain seq x y z
N MET A 1 -18.77 14.95 4.94
CA MET A 1 -18.01 13.93 4.15
C MET A 1 -16.87 13.32 4.94
N GLY A 2 -16.02 14.09 5.64
CA GLY A 2 -14.87 13.56 6.39
C GLY A 2 -15.18 12.41 7.35
N LYS A 3 -16.26 12.50 8.16
CA LYS A 3 -16.64 11.43 9.12
C LYS A 3 -16.92 10.09 8.44
N ALA A 4 -17.65 10.11 7.32
CA ALA A 4 -17.95 8.91 6.55
C ALA A 4 -16.71 8.36 5.85
N TYR A 5 -15.79 9.24 5.43
CA TYR A 5 -14.52 8.84 4.82
C TYR A 5 -13.58 8.20 5.85
N ALA A 6 -13.47 8.79 7.05
CA ALA A 6 -12.64 8.29 8.15
C ALA A 6 -13.02 6.87 8.55
N ARG A 7 -14.33 6.60 8.60
CA ARG A 7 -14.90 5.31 8.98
C ARG A 7 -15.25 4.42 7.78
N GLY A 8 -14.53 4.59 6.67
CA GLY A 8 -14.65 3.69 5.53
C GLY A 8 -14.24 2.25 5.90
N PRO A 9 -14.73 1.21 5.18
CA PRO A 9 -14.53 -0.19 5.56
C PRO A 9 -13.07 -0.56 5.83
N THR A 10 -12.15 -0.08 5.00
CA THR A 10 -10.72 -0.39 5.09
C THR A 10 -9.99 0.31 6.24
N ARG A 11 -10.68 1.12 7.04
CA ARG A 11 -10.13 1.83 8.22
C ARG A 11 -10.73 1.35 9.55
N LEU A 12 -11.72 0.46 9.50
CA LEU A 12 -12.37 -0.06 10.72
C LEU A 12 -11.38 -0.81 11.61
N VAL A 13 -10.44 -1.53 11.00
CA VAL A 13 -9.38 -2.26 11.72
C VAL A 13 -8.53 -1.33 12.58
N PHE A 14 -8.29 -0.09 12.14
CA PHE A 14 -7.56 0.88 12.95
C PHE A 14 -8.36 1.31 14.18
N GLU A 15 -9.66 1.55 14.04
CA GLU A 15 -10.56 1.82 15.17
C GLU A 15 -10.57 0.66 16.18
N GLU A 16 -10.54 -0.59 15.69
CA GLU A 16 -10.53 -1.79 16.54
C GLU A 16 -9.20 -2.00 17.28
N LYS A 17 -8.06 -1.78 16.62
CA LYS A 17 -6.72 -2.01 17.19
C LYS A 17 -6.27 -0.92 18.15
N ASP A 18 -6.45 0.34 17.77
CA ASP A 18 -6.07 1.50 18.59
C ASP A 18 -7.17 2.57 18.53
N PRO A 19 -8.22 2.45 19.37
CA PRO A 19 -9.31 3.42 19.41
C PRO A 19 -8.83 4.86 19.68
N ARG A 20 -7.75 5.02 20.45
CA ARG A 20 -7.17 6.34 20.77
C ARG A 20 -6.46 6.92 19.55
N GLY A 21 -5.60 6.14 18.90
CA GLY A 21 -4.91 6.53 17.67
C GLY A 21 -5.88 6.81 16.52
N TYR A 22 -6.93 6.00 16.40
CA TYR A 22 -8.01 6.25 15.43
C TYR A 22 -8.76 7.54 15.72
N ALA A 23 -9.10 7.85 16.98
CA ALA A 23 -9.75 9.11 17.34
C ALA A 23 -8.87 10.32 16.95
N GLU A 24 -7.56 10.23 17.20
CA GLU A 24 -6.60 11.26 16.78
C GLU A 24 -6.56 11.42 15.25
N PHE A 25 -6.42 10.32 14.50
CA PHE A 25 -6.48 10.32 13.04
C PHE A 25 -7.78 10.92 12.51
N HIS A 26 -8.90 10.51 13.08
CA HIS A 26 -10.23 10.98 12.71
C HIS A 26 -10.33 12.49 12.90
N ASP A 27 -9.92 13.00 14.06
CA ASP A 27 -9.99 14.43 14.38
C ASP A 27 -9.07 15.25 13.47
N GLN A 28 -7.85 14.78 13.21
CA GLN A 28 -6.93 15.42 12.26
C GLN A 28 -7.50 15.44 10.83
N LEU A 29 -8.07 14.32 10.37
CA LEU A 29 -8.70 14.25 9.04
C LEU A 29 -9.87 15.24 8.92
N LEU A 30 -10.66 15.40 9.97
CA LEU A 30 -11.78 16.35 9.99
C LEU A 30 -11.35 17.82 9.98
N GLN A 31 -10.08 18.12 10.31
CA GLN A 31 -9.54 19.47 10.23
C GLN A 31 -9.16 19.89 8.79
N HIS A 32 -9.17 18.96 7.83
CA HIS A 32 -8.88 19.28 6.44
C HIS A 32 -9.93 20.22 5.84
N ASP A 33 -9.46 21.20 5.05
CA ASP A 33 -10.36 22.09 4.31
C ASP A 33 -11.24 21.28 3.33
N THR A 34 -12.54 21.56 3.36
CA THR A 34 -13.51 20.80 2.56
C THR A 34 -13.34 21.11 1.07
N GLN A 35 -13.12 22.38 0.71
CA GLN A 35 -12.94 22.76 -0.68
C GLN A 35 -11.65 22.17 -1.26
N GLY A 36 -10.54 22.27 -0.52
CA GLY A 36 -9.26 21.65 -0.85
C GLY A 36 -9.41 20.15 -1.06
N SER A 37 -10.04 19.45 -0.12
CA SER A 37 -10.26 18.00 -0.23
C SER A 37 -11.08 17.62 -1.47
N VAL A 38 -12.14 18.36 -1.78
CA VAL A 38 -12.97 18.14 -2.97
C VAL A 38 -12.16 18.37 -4.26
N LEU A 39 -11.36 19.43 -4.31
CA LEU A 39 -10.51 19.75 -5.45
C LEU A 39 -9.43 18.67 -5.64
N THR A 40 -8.81 18.17 -4.57
CA THR A 40 -7.86 17.05 -4.65
C THR A 40 -8.52 15.78 -5.15
N MET A 41 -9.70 15.43 -4.63
CA MET A 41 -10.42 14.23 -5.06
C MET A 41 -10.80 14.31 -6.55
N ARG A 42 -11.27 15.47 -7.01
CA ARG A 42 -11.73 15.65 -8.40
C ARG A 42 -10.58 15.86 -9.39
N GLY A 43 -9.56 16.60 -9.02
CA GLY A 43 -8.48 17.00 -9.94
C GLY A 43 -7.25 16.10 -9.90
N VAL A 44 -7.07 15.32 -8.83
CA VAL A 44 -5.91 14.42 -8.68
C VAL A 44 -6.35 12.97 -8.62
N GLN A 45 -7.17 12.60 -7.62
CA GLN A 45 -7.49 11.18 -7.42
C GLN A 45 -8.34 10.60 -8.55
N ARG A 46 -9.31 11.36 -9.06
CA ARG A 46 -10.18 10.95 -10.18
C ARG A 46 -9.43 10.87 -11.51
N GLU A 47 -8.53 11.80 -11.77
CA GLU A 47 -7.83 11.92 -13.06
C GLU A 47 -6.61 10.99 -13.14
N ARG A 48 -6.19 10.40 -12.03
CA ARG A 48 -5.06 9.47 -12.01
C ARG A 48 -5.42 8.21 -12.79
N PRO A 49 -4.59 7.78 -13.77
CA PRO A 49 -4.80 6.52 -14.46
C PRO A 49 -4.76 5.36 -13.47
N SER A 50 -5.49 4.31 -13.81
CA SER A 50 -5.47 3.07 -13.05
C SER A 50 -4.06 2.46 -13.09
N LEU A 51 -3.64 1.80 -12.00
CA LEU A 51 -2.34 1.12 -11.96
C LEU A 51 -2.23 0.06 -13.07
N PHE A 52 -3.35 -0.58 -13.42
CA PHE A 52 -3.40 -1.58 -14.49
C PHE A 52 -3.11 -0.97 -15.88
N GLU A 53 -3.44 0.30 -16.10
CA GLU A 53 -3.15 1.01 -17.37
C GLU A 53 -1.66 1.39 -17.49
N LEU A 54 -0.92 1.37 -16.38
CA LEU A 54 0.50 1.73 -16.32
C LEU A 54 1.44 0.52 -16.45
N GLU A 55 0.93 -0.65 -16.84
CA GLU A 55 1.68 -1.91 -16.87
C GLU A 55 3.02 -1.79 -17.60
N ALA A 56 3.03 -1.20 -18.80
CA ALA A 56 4.25 -1.07 -19.61
C ALA A 56 5.35 -0.27 -18.89
N GLY A 57 4.98 0.80 -18.18
CA GLY A 57 5.89 1.59 -17.37
C GLY A 57 6.44 0.80 -16.19
N PHE A 58 5.58 0.06 -15.49
CA PHE A 58 6.01 -0.80 -14.39
C PHE A 58 6.92 -1.95 -14.83
N ARG A 59 6.70 -2.53 -16.01
CA ARG A 59 7.61 -3.56 -16.58
C ARG A 59 8.99 -3.00 -16.91
N ALA A 60 9.04 -1.75 -17.37
CA ALA A 60 10.30 -1.07 -17.69
C ALA A 60 11.07 -0.60 -16.45
N MET A 61 10.43 -0.53 -15.29
CA MET A 61 11.05 -0.03 -14.06
C MET A 61 12.15 -0.97 -13.55
N LYS A 62 13.30 -0.40 -13.22
CA LYS A 62 14.48 -1.09 -12.67
C LYS A 62 14.85 -0.66 -11.25
N LEU A 63 14.08 0.25 -10.66
CA LEU A 63 14.32 0.73 -9.30
C LEU A 63 13.88 -0.33 -8.28
N PRO A 64 14.64 -0.53 -7.19
CA PRO A 64 14.16 -1.31 -6.04
C PRO A 64 12.79 -0.84 -5.58
N THR A 65 11.86 -1.77 -5.38
CA THR A 65 10.47 -1.42 -5.04
C THR A 65 9.96 -2.32 -3.93
N LEU A 66 9.39 -1.73 -2.88
CA LEU A 66 8.61 -2.44 -1.88
C LEU A 66 7.14 -2.12 -2.07
N VAL A 67 6.30 -3.15 -2.15
CA VAL A 67 4.85 -3.05 -2.14
C VAL A 67 4.35 -3.53 -0.78
N LEU A 68 3.68 -2.64 -0.04
CA LEU A 68 3.05 -2.96 1.24
C LEU A 68 1.53 -2.89 1.10
N CYS A 69 0.86 -3.93 1.59
CA CYS A 69 -0.59 -4.01 1.66
C CYS A 69 -1.00 -4.45 3.07
N GLY A 70 -2.20 -4.09 3.50
CA GLY A 70 -2.85 -4.73 4.65
C GLY A 70 -3.76 -5.85 4.15
N ASP A 71 -3.84 -6.98 4.86
CA ASP A 71 -4.73 -8.10 4.47
C ASP A 71 -6.23 -7.77 4.59
N GLU A 72 -6.61 -6.78 5.41
CA GLU A 72 -7.98 -6.27 5.55
C GLU A 72 -8.23 -5.03 4.68
N ASP A 73 -7.26 -4.61 3.87
CA ASP A 73 -7.42 -3.60 2.82
C ASP A 73 -7.65 -4.26 1.46
N ASP A 74 -8.78 -4.97 1.36
CA ASP A 74 -9.17 -5.77 0.18
C ASP A 74 -8.99 -5.05 -1.18
N PRO A 75 -9.35 -3.76 -1.34
CA PRO A 75 -9.13 -3.02 -2.59
C PRO A 75 -7.66 -2.91 -3.03
N THR A 76 -6.69 -3.13 -2.14
CA THR A 76 -5.26 -3.03 -2.45
C THR A 76 -4.59 -4.38 -2.72
N LEU A 77 -5.23 -5.50 -2.38
CA LEU A 77 -4.62 -6.83 -2.54
C LEU A 77 -4.37 -7.18 -4.01
N GLU A 78 -5.37 -7.04 -4.87
CA GLU A 78 -5.19 -7.33 -6.31
C GLU A 78 -4.22 -6.35 -6.98
N PRO A 79 -4.30 -5.02 -6.76
CA PRO A 79 -3.26 -4.10 -7.24
C PRO A 79 -1.85 -4.45 -6.72
N GLY A 80 -1.71 -4.85 -5.46
CA GLY A 80 -0.43 -5.25 -4.87
C GLY A 80 0.15 -6.49 -5.55
N LEU A 81 -0.67 -7.51 -5.80
CA LEU A 81 -0.29 -8.69 -6.56
C LEU A 81 0.05 -8.37 -8.02
N PHE A 82 -0.71 -7.50 -8.66
CA PHE A 82 -0.42 -7.01 -10.00
C PHE A 82 0.96 -6.33 -10.04
N LEU A 83 1.23 -5.37 -9.17
CA LEU A 83 2.54 -4.70 -9.10
C LEU A 83 3.67 -5.72 -8.86
N LYS A 84 3.46 -6.70 -7.96
CA LYS A 84 4.43 -7.76 -7.69
C LYS A 84 4.73 -8.67 -8.89
N ARG A 85 3.72 -8.90 -9.73
CA ARG A 85 3.86 -9.68 -10.97
C ARG A 85 4.51 -8.87 -12.10
N THR A 86 4.35 -7.55 -12.08
CA THR A 86 4.74 -6.67 -13.19
C THR A 86 6.13 -6.06 -13.01
N ILE A 87 6.49 -5.65 -11.78
CA ILE A 87 7.76 -5.00 -11.47
C ILE A 87 8.78 -6.08 -11.05
N ALA A 88 9.80 -6.32 -11.89
CA ALA A 88 10.79 -7.38 -11.65
C ALA A 88 11.59 -7.18 -10.36
N THR A 89 11.85 -5.93 -9.98
CA THR A 89 12.59 -5.52 -8.77
C THR A 89 11.68 -5.29 -7.56
N SER A 90 10.43 -5.77 -7.58
CA SER A 90 9.53 -5.58 -6.44
C SER A 90 9.59 -6.71 -5.42
N ALA A 91 9.37 -6.38 -4.16
CA ALA A 91 8.90 -7.31 -3.12
C ALA A 91 7.48 -6.94 -2.69
N LEU A 92 6.70 -7.91 -2.25
CA LEU A 92 5.35 -7.72 -1.71
C LEU A 92 5.34 -8.24 -0.29
N GLN A 93 4.87 -7.42 0.64
CA GLN A 93 4.58 -7.83 2.00
C GLN A 93 3.17 -7.39 2.36
N VAL A 94 2.38 -8.37 2.81
CA VAL A 94 1.02 -8.15 3.30
C VAL A 94 1.08 -8.20 4.82
N LEU A 95 0.72 -7.10 5.47
CA LEU A 95 0.71 -6.97 6.92
C LEU A 95 -0.57 -7.61 7.47
N PRO A 96 -0.46 -8.55 8.42
CA PRO A 96 -1.61 -9.28 8.93
C PRO A 96 -2.50 -8.39 9.80
N ARG A 97 -3.81 -8.61 9.69
CA ARG A 97 -4.87 -7.84 10.31
C ARG A 97 -4.71 -6.34 10.11
N CYS A 98 -4.29 -5.86 8.95
CA CYS A 98 -4.05 -4.43 8.71
C CYS A 98 -4.98 -3.84 7.65
N GLY A 99 -5.46 -2.62 7.90
CA GLY A 99 -6.25 -1.85 6.94
C GLY A 99 -5.42 -0.85 6.11
N HIS A 100 -6.11 0.16 5.57
CA HIS A 100 -5.57 1.13 4.63
C HIS A 100 -4.56 2.12 5.24
N THR A 101 -4.62 2.30 6.55
CA THR A 101 -3.75 3.21 7.32
C THR A 101 -2.67 2.44 8.09
N MET A 102 -2.17 1.35 7.49
CA MET A 102 -1.24 0.39 8.13
C MET A 102 -0.02 1.05 8.79
N ASN A 103 0.48 2.17 8.25
CA ASN A 103 1.64 2.88 8.78
C ASN A 103 1.40 3.55 10.14
N ILE A 104 0.15 3.85 10.49
CA ILE A 104 -0.25 4.39 11.80
C ILE A 104 -1.04 3.38 12.64
N GLU A 105 -1.58 2.35 12.01
CA GLU A 105 -2.27 1.25 12.68
C GLU A 105 -1.29 0.24 13.31
N ASP A 106 -0.23 -0.12 12.60
CA ASP A 106 0.85 -1.00 13.08
C ASP A 106 2.21 -0.39 12.69
N PRO A 107 2.61 0.70 13.39
CA PRO A 107 3.83 1.44 13.03
C PRO A 107 5.08 0.58 13.16
N ASP A 108 5.10 -0.38 14.10
CA ASP A 108 6.27 -1.26 14.29
C ASP A 108 6.45 -2.22 13.12
N ALA A 109 5.38 -2.89 12.66
CA ALA A 109 5.44 -3.78 11.51
C ALA A 109 5.76 -3.02 10.22
N PHE A 110 5.11 -1.87 10.01
CA PHE A 110 5.36 -1.01 8.85
C PHE A 110 6.80 -0.49 8.82
N ASN A 111 7.28 0.11 9.91
CA ASN A 111 8.63 0.68 9.96
C ASN A 111 9.70 -0.40 9.84
N ARG A 112 9.49 -1.60 10.39
CA ARG A 112 10.41 -2.72 10.22
C ARG A 112 10.52 -3.15 8.76
N ALA A 113 9.40 -3.28 8.06
CA ALA A 113 9.38 -3.63 6.64
C ALA A 113 10.13 -2.58 5.78
N VAL A 114 9.88 -1.30 6.04
CA VAL A 114 10.56 -0.19 5.36
C VAL A 114 12.06 -0.19 5.67
N LEU A 115 12.44 -0.33 6.94
CA LEU A 115 13.84 -0.35 7.36
C LEU A 115 14.61 -1.52 6.72
N GLU A 116 14.01 -2.71 6.70
CA GLU A 116 14.61 -3.87 6.04
C GLU A 116 14.83 -3.59 4.55
N PHE A 117 13.81 -3.09 3.85
CA PHE A 117 13.92 -2.72 2.43
C PHE A 117 15.06 -1.72 2.18
N VAL A 118 15.07 -0.60 2.90
CA VAL A 118 16.10 0.44 2.75
C VAL A 118 17.49 -0.14 3.04
N THR A 119 17.63 -0.96 4.09
CA THR A 119 18.91 -1.59 4.44
C THR A 119 19.45 -2.48 3.31
N TRP A 120 18.59 -3.29 2.68
CA TRP A 120 18.99 -4.14 1.56
C TRP A 120 19.38 -3.32 0.31
N VAL A 121 18.66 -2.23 0.05
CA VAL A 121 18.93 -1.32 -1.07
C VAL A 121 20.26 -0.59 -0.86
N ASP A 122 20.47 0.00 0.32
CA ASP A 122 21.69 0.74 0.65
C ASP A 122 22.93 -0.16 0.63
N ALA A 123 22.77 -1.44 1.00
CA ALA A 123 23.83 -2.43 0.88
C ALA A 123 24.15 -2.84 -0.58
N GLY A 124 23.39 -2.38 -1.57
CA GLY A 124 23.51 -2.81 -2.97
C GLY A 124 23.12 -4.28 -3.18
N ARG A 125 22.29 -4.82 -2.27
CA ARG A 125 21.94 -6.24 -2.21
C ARG A 125 20.50 -6.51 -2.61
N TRP A 126 19.81 -5.58 -3.27
CA TRP A 126 18.47 -5.80 -3.79
C TRP A 126 18.52 -6.46 -5.18
N TRP A 127 17.74 -7.52 -5.42
CA TRP A 127 17.79 -8.30 -6.66
C TRP A 127 16.46 -8.36 -7.43
N GLU A 128 16.53 -8.73 -8.71
CA GLU A 128 15.34 -9.01 -9.53
C GLU A 128 14.74 -10.38 -9.17
N ARG A 129 13.40 -10.50 -9.24
CA ARG A 129 12.69 -11.76 -9.06
C ARG A 129 13.29 -12.85 -9.95
N ASN A 130 13.63 -14.00 -9.35
CA ASN A 130 14.10 -15.16 -10.09
C ASN A 130 13.04 -15.63 -11.11
N PRO A 131 13.34 -15.60 -12.43
CA PRO A 131 12.39 -15.96 -13.48
C PRO A 131 11.86 -17.40 -13.38
N GLU A 132 12.66 -18.32 -12.84
CA GLU A 132 12.28 -19.73 -12.67
C GLU A 132 11.08 -19.90 -11.74
N THR A 133 10.91 -18.99 -10.77
CA THR A 133 9.76 -18.99 -9.84
C THR A 133 8.42 -18.64 -10.50
N MET A 134 8.42 -18.24 -11.77
CA MET A 134 7.21 -17.91 -12.53
C MET A 134 6.68 -19.08 -13.36
N LYS A 135 7.43 -20.20 -13.46
CA LYS A 135 7.07 -21.35 -14.30
C LYS A 135 5.94 -22.22 -13.75
N GLY A 136 5.36 -21.86 -12.60
CA GLY A 136 4.22 -22.56 -11.98
C GLY A 136 4.64 -23.59 -10.91
N GLY A 137 3.65 -24.35 -10.43
CA GLY A 137 3.86 -25.36 -9.40
C GLY A 137 4.54 -26.63 -9.93
N ILE A 138 5.15 -27.39 -9.02
CA ILE A 138 5.80 -28.69 -9.32
C ILE A 138 4.74 -29.77 -9.60
N ILE A 139 3.55 -29.62 -9.01
CA ILE A 139 2.40 -30.52 -9.20
C ILE A 139 1.45 -29.84 -10.19
N ARG A 140 1.09 -30.56 -11.25
CA ARG A 140 0.09 -30.16 -12.25
C ARG A 140 -1.28 -30.69 -11.89
#